data_AF-A0A1J8QG65-F1
#
_entry.id   AF-A0A1J8QG65-F1
#
_cell.length_a   1.000
_cell.length_b   1.000
_cell.length_c   1.000
_cell.angle_alpha   90.00
_cell.angle_beta   90.00
_cell.angle_gamma   90.00
#
_symmetry.space_group_name_H-M   'P 1'
#
loop_
_entity.id
_entity.type
_entity.pdbx_description
1 polymer ?
#
loop_
_entity_poly.entity_id
_entity_poly.type
_entity_poly.pdbx_seq_one_letter_code
_entity_poly.pdbx_strand_id
1 'polypeptide(L)'
;MWQTANKKRCYALFYADRLEEALESYRWMMDMSDENTKASCLDWCTAFKQECRLVYAANGEPDLAASGDIALAAGNFNRSIELYSAAIDLDCATHTIFAKRCEAKLGEMLWEEALLDAQKV
;
A
#
# COMPACT_ATOMS: atom_id res chain seq x y z
N MET A 1 24.14 -5.00 3.48
CA MET A 1 23.66 -4.52 4.80
C MET A 1 22.34 -3.76 4.69
N TRP A 2 22.20 -2.76 3.82
CA TRP A 2 20.98 -1.96 3.66
C TRP A 2 19.70 -2.79 3.41
N GLN A 3 19.72 -3.64 2.39
CA GLN A 3 18.58 -4.51 2.03
C GLN A 3 18.10 -5.35 3.23
N THR A 4 19.02 -6.07 3.89
CA THR A 4 18.69 -6.91 5.05
C THR A 4 18.09 -6.11 6.21
N ALA A 5 18.60 -4.90 6.46
CA ALA A 5 18.07 -4.03 7.51
C ALA A 5 16.63 -3.56 7.20
N ASN A 6 16.36 -3.19 5.95
CA ASN A 6 15.01 -2.77 5.54
C ASN A 6 14.00 -3.91 5.53
N LYS A 7 14.40 -5.12 5.10
CA LYS A 7 13.56 -6.32 5.23
C LYS A 7 13.17 -6.58 6.69
N LYS A 8 14.12 -6.46 7.62
CA LYS A 8 13.87 -6.59 9.06
C LYS A 8 12.95 -5.50 9.60
N ARG A 9 13.09 -4.26 9.12
CA ARG A 9 12.20 -3.14 9.49
C ARG A 9 10.75 -3.42 9.07
N CYS A 10 10.53 -3.88 7.84
CA CYS A 10 9.19 -4.22 7.34
C CYS A 10 8.54 -5.28 8.25
N TYR A 11 9.27 -6.35 8.58
CA TYR A 11 8.75 -7.38 9.48
C TYR A 11 8.56 -6.90 10.91
N ALA A 12 9.44 -6.05 11.44
CA ALA A 12 9.27 -5.50 12.78
C ALA A 12 7.99 -4.66 12.91
N LEU A 13 7.65 -3.89 11.86
CA LEU A 13 6.39 -3.14 11.80
C LEU A 13 5.19 -4.08 11.65
N PHE A 14 5.30 -5.07 10.76
CA PHE A 14 4.27 -6.10 10.56
C PHE A 14 3.91 -6.84 11.85
N TYR A 15 4.91 -7.37 12.57
CA TYR A 15 4.69 -8.09 13.82
C TYR A 15 4.27 -7.20 14.99
N ALA A 16 4.42 -5.87 14.85
CA ALA A 16 3.91 -4.89 15.81
C ALA A 16 2.46 -4.45 15.50
N ASP A 17 1.78 -5.12 14.58
CA ASP A 17 0.42 -4.79 14.11
C ASP A 17 0.31 -3.40 13.46
N ARG A 18 1.44 -2.89 12.92
CA ARG A 18 1.53 -1.60 12.23
C ARG A 18 1.58 -1.82 10.72
N LEU A 19 0.50 -2.41 10.19
CA LEU A 19 0.46 -2.93 8.82
C LEU A 19 0.62 -1.84 7.76
N GLU A 20 -0.01 -0.68 7.94
CA GLU A 20 0.15 0.48 7.07
C GLU A 20 1.63 0.90 6.96
N GLU A 21 2.28 1.14 8.10
CA GLU A 21 3.69 1.53 8.15
C GLU A 21 4.62 0.44 7.59
N ALA A 22 4.25 -0.84 7.75
CA ALA A 22 4.99 -1.95 7.17
C ALA A 22 4.97 -1.89 5.64
N LEU A 23 3.81 -1.58 5.04
CA LEU A 23 3.66 -1.39 3.60
C LEU A 23 4.33 -0.11 3.10
N GLU A 24 4.25 1.00 3.84
CA GLU A 24 5.01 2.21 3.50
C GLU A 24 6.52 1.96 3.51
N SER A 25 7.02 1.25 4.53
CA SER A 25 8.44 0.88 4.61
C SER A 25 8.84 -0.04 3.46
N TYR A 26 7.94 -0.94 3.03
CA TYR A 26 8.15 -1.80 1.87
C TYR A 26 8.21 -0.98 0.57
N ARG A 27 7.22 -0.09 0.34
CA ARG A 27 7.16 0.81 -0.83
C ARG A 27 8.43 1.64 -0.94
N TRP A 28 8.82 2.30 0.15
CA TRP A 28 10.04 3.09 0.20
C TRP A 28 11.29 2.27 -0.15
N MET A 29 11.40 1.04 0.38
CA MET A 29 12.52 0.16 0.06
C MET A 29 12.56 -0.16 -1.45
N MET A 30 11.40 -0.43 -2.05
CA MET A 30 11.30 -0.78 -3.47
C MET A 30 11.60 0.40 -4.38
N ASP A 31 11.14 1.61 -4.03
CA ASP A 31 11.40 2.83 -4.78
C ASP A 31 12.89 3.21 -4.75
N MET A 32 13.57 2.97 -3.62
CA MET A 32 15.00 3.24 -3.46
C MET A 32 15.92 2.15 -4.03
N SER A 33 15.36 1.01 -4.46
CA SER A 33 16.14 -0.13 -4.96
C SER A 33 16.37 -0.03 -6.46
N ASP A 34 17.57 -0.37 -6.91
CA ASP A 34 17.83 -0.65 -8.33
C ASP A 34 17.20 -1.98 -8.77
N GLU A 35 17.12 -2.20 -10.08
CA GLU A 35 16.49 -3.41 -10.64
C GLU A 35 17.19 -4.71 -10.21
N ASN A 36 18.51 -4.67 -10.00
CA ASN A 36 19.26 -5.82 -9.51
C ASN A 36 18.89 -6.17 -8.06
N THR A 37 18.73 -5.15 -7.22
CA THR A 37 18.28 -5.29 -5.83
C THR A 37 16.85 -5.79 -5.78
N LYS A 38 15.95 -5.25 -6.61
CA LYS A 38 14.56 -5.73 -6.73
C LYS A 38 14.52 -7.21 -7.15
N ALA A 39 15.29 -7.60 -8.17
CA ALA A 39 15.38 -8.98 -8.61
C ALA A 39 15.88 -9.91 -7.48
N SER A 40 16.90 -9.49 -6.74
CA SER A 40 17.39 -10.26 -5.57
C SER A 40 16.40 -10.34 -4.40
N CYS A 41 15.39 -9.47 -4.37
CA CYS A 41 14.35 -9.46 -3.36
C CYS A 41 13.08 -10.20 -3.78
N LEU A 42 12.95 -10.64 -5.04
CA LEU A 42 11.67 -11.05 -5.62
C LEU A 42 10.90 -12.04 -4.74
N ASP A 43 11.54 -13.14 -4.35
CA ASP A 43 10.94 -14.17 -3.49
C ASP A 43 10.45 -13.61 -2.14
N TRP A 44 11.27 -12.73 -1.54
CA TRP A 44 10.92 -12.08 -0.28
C TRP A 44 9.75 -11.10 -0.47
N CYS A 45 9.74 -10.29 -1.54
CA CYS A 45 8.65 -9.36 -1.81
C CYS A 45 7.34 -10.12 -2.00
N THR A 46 7.35 -11.21 -2.77
CA THR A 46 6.17 -12.04 -3.00
C THR A 46 5.65 -12.64 -1.69
N ALA A 47 6.53 -13.18 -0.84
CA ALA A 47 6.15 -13.72 0.45
C ALA A 47 5.58 -12.64 1.39
N PHE A 48 6.28 -11.51 1.53
CA PHE A 48 5.87 -10.41 2.40
C PHE A 48 4.51 -9.82 2.00
N LYS A 49 4.29 -9.59 0.69
CA LYS A 49 2.98 -9.13 0.18
C LYS A 49 1.88 -10.13 0.49
N GLN A 50 2.15 -11.42 0.33
CA GLN A 50 1.15 -12.45 0.61
C GLN A 50 0.77 -12.48 2.09
N GLU A 51 1.74 -12.35 2.99
CA GLU A 51 1.48 -12.25 4.43
C GLU A 51 0.62 -11.01 4.77
N CYS A 52 0.92 -9.85 4.18
CA CYS A 52 0.11 -8.65 4.35
C CYS A 52 -1.34 -8.85 3.87
N ARG A 53 -1.54 -9.45 2.69
CA ARG A 53 -2.88 -9.79 2.17
C ARG A 53 -3.65 -10.69 3.13
N LEU A 54 -2.99 -11.70 3.72
CA LEU A 54 -3.62 -12.61 4.67
C LEU A 54 -4.08 -11.90 5.94
N VAL A 55 -3.32 -10.92 6.43
CA VAL A 55 -3.72 -10.12 7.60
C VAL A 55 -4.92 -9.23 7.28
N TYR A 56 -4.92 -8.52 6.15
CA TYR A 56 -6.11 -7.74 5.73
C TYR A 56 -7.36 -8.62 5.58
N ALA A 57 -7.22 -9.79 4.95
CA ALA A 57 -8.33 -10.74 4.82
C ALA A 57 -8.83 -11.22 6.19
N ALA A 58 -7.94 -11.51 7.14
CA ALA A 58 -8.31 -11.88 8.51
C ALA A 58 -9.02 -10.74 9.27
N ASN A 59 -8.70 -9.49 8.95
CA ASN A 59 -9.35 -8.29 9.48
C ASN A 59 -10.67 -7.94 8.77
N GLY A 60 -11.16 -8.80 7.88
CA GLY A 60 -12.44 -8.62 7.18
C GLY A 60 -12.33 -7.87 5.85
N GLU A 61 -11.13 -7.68 5.32
CA GLU A 61 -10.88 -6.94 4.07
C GLU A 61 -10.16 -7.81 3.04
N PRO A 62 -10.82 -8.87 2.53
CA PRO A 62 -10.22 -9.78 1.56
C PRO A 62 -10.02 -9.13 0.19
N ASP A 63 -10.80 -8.08 -0.13
CA ASP A 63 -10.66 -7.25 -1.31
C ASP A 63 -10.48 -5.79 -0.88
N LEU A 64 -9.22 -5.35 -0.87
CA LEU A 64 -8.83 -4.00 -0.44
C LEU A 64 -9.46 -2.90 -1.30
N ALA A 65 -9.64 -3.14 -2.61
CA ALA A 65 -10.25 -2.15 -3.49
C ALA A 65 -11.75 -2.00 -3.18
N ALA A 66 -12.45 -3.11 -2.98
CA ALA A 66 -13.86 -3.09 -2.59
C ALA A 66 -14.05 -2.48 -1.18
N SER A 67 -13.18 -2.80 -0.23
CA SER A 67 -13.20 -2.16 1.09
C SER A 67 -12.91 -0.65 1.00
N GLY A 68 -11.99 -0.24 0.13
CA GLY A 68 -11.70 1.15 -0.16
C GLY A 68 -12.90 1.90 -0.75
N ASP A 69 -13.67 1.24 -1.63
CA ASP A 69 -14.92 1.76 -2.20
C ASP A 69 -15.98 1.99 -1.13
N ILE A 70 -16.16 1.01 -0.23
CA ILE A 70 -17.10 1.10 0.89
C ILE A 70 -16.73 2.27 1.80
N ALA A 71 -15.45 2.41 2.15
CA ALA A 71 -14.96 3.51 2.97
C ALA A 71 -15.15 4.87 2.28
N LEU A 72 -14.88 4.96 0.98
CA LEU A 72 -15.09 6.17 0.19
C LEU A 72 -16.57 6.59 0.18
N ALA A 73 -17.48 5.65 -0.09
CA ALA A 73 -18.91 5.90 -0.10
C ALA A 73 -19.45 6.34 1.27
N ALA A 74 -18.81 5.89 2.36
CA ALA A 74 -19.12 6.32 3.71
C ALA A 74 -18.51 7.69 4.09
N GLY A 75 -17.71 8.31 3.21
CA GLY A 75 -16.98 9.54 3.50
C GLY A 75 -15.79 9.36 4.45
N ASN A 76 -15.40 8.12 4.73
CA ASN A 76 -14.24 7.80 5.55
C ASN A 76 -12.97 7.88 4.70
N PHE A 77 -12.61 9.09 4.28
CA PHE A 77 -11.54 9.31 3.32
C PHE A 77 -10.19 8.77 3.78
N ASN A 78 -9.78 9.03 5.03
CA ASN A 78 -8.54 8.46 5.59
C ASN A 78 -8.45 6.94 5.44
N ARG A 79 -9.52 6.22 5.80
CA ARG A 79 -9.56 4.75 5.66
C ARG A 79 -9.56 4.32 4.20
N SER A 80 -10.27 5.03 3.34
CA SER A 80 -10.28 4.78 1.90
C SER A 80 -8.88 4.94 1.29
N ILE A 81 -8.15 5.99 1.68
CA ILE A 81 -6.77 6.25 1.24
C ILE A 81 -5.83 5.11 1.67
N GLU A 82 -5.92 4.67 2.92
CA GLU A 82 -5.12 3.56 3.44
C GLU A 82 -5.36 2.29 2.63
N LEU A 83 -6.62 1.92 2.41
CA LEU A 83 -7.01 0.69 1.71
C LEU A 83 -6.60 0.70 0.24
N TYR A 84 -6.80 1.81 -0.48
CA TYR A 84 -6.31 1.91 -1.84
C TYR A 84 -4.79 1.91 -1.93
N SER A 85 -4.10 2.52 -0.97
CA SER A 85 -2.64 2.50 -0.91
C SER A 85 -2.13 1.07 -0.69
N ALA A 86 -2.75 0.34 0.24
CA ALA A 86 -2.46 -1.07 0.45
C ALA A 86 -2.74 -1.90 -0.81
N ALA A 87 -3.86 -1.65 -1.49
CA ALA A 87 -4.18 -2.33 -2.75
C ALA A 87 -3.11 -2.10 -3.82
N ILE A 88 -2.65 -0.85 -4.00
CA ILE A 88 -1.58 -0.50 -4.94
C ILE A 88 -0.27 -1.20 -4.57
N ASP A 89 0.14 -1.13 -3.30
CA ASP A 89 1.39 -1.72 -2.82
C ASP A 89 1.36 -3.26 -2.88
N LEU A 90 0.16 -3.86 -2.87
CA LEU A 90 -0.11 -5.29 -2.99
C LEU A 90 -0.56 -5.71 -4.40
N ASP A 91 -0.08 -5.02 -5.44
CA ASP A 91 -0.20 -5.38 -6.87
C ASP A 91 -1.59 -5.23 -7.50
N CYS A 92 -2.51 -4.49 -6.89
CA CYS A 92 -3.82 -4.19 -7.49
C CYS A 92 -3.85 -2.85 -8.26
N ALA A 93 -2.69 -2.22 -8.50
CA ALA A 93 -2.60 -0.89 -9.08
C ALA A 93 -3.28 -0.80 -10.46
N THR A 94 -4.35 0.00 -10.55
CA THR A 94 -5.07 0.31 -11.79
C THR A 94 -5.41 1.79 -11.84
N HIS A 95 -5.62 2.35 -13.04
CA HIS A 95 -6.05 3.74 -13.21
C HIS A 95 -7.30 4.07 -12.36
N THR A 96 -8.23 3.12 -12.23
CA THR A 96 -9.43 3.26 -11.39
C THR A 96 -9.09 3.43 -9.91
N ILE A 97 -8.16 2.64 -9.36
CA ILE A 97 -7.77 2.77 -7.95
C ILE A 97 -7.07 4.10 -7.71
N PHE A 98 -6.20 4.55 -8.63
CA PHE A 98 -5.59 5.88 -8.53
C PHE A 98 -6.64 6.99 -8.57
N ALA A 99 -7.61 6.92 -9.48
CA ALA A 99 -8.70 7.90 -9.57
C ALA A 99 -9.53 7.97 -8.28
N LYS A 100 -9.88 6.81 -7.69
CA LYS A 100 -10.65 6.77 -6.43
C LYS A 100 -9.85 7.22 -5.22
N ARG A 101 -8.55 6.88 -5.15
CA ARG A 101 -7.66 7.40 -4.10
C ARG A 101 -7.44 8.90 -4.24
N CYS A 102 -7.39 9.42 -5.46
CA CYS A 102 -7.37 10.86 -5.74
C CYS A 102 -8.62 11.54 -5.18
N GLU A 103 -9.82 11.01 -5.45
CA GLU A 103 -11.07 11.53 -4.89
C GLU A 103 -11.04 11.57 -3.36
N ALA A 104 -10.60 10.49 -2.71
CA ALA A 104 -10.47 10.44 -1.26
C ALA A 104 -9.49 11.51 -0.73
N LYS A 105 -8.32 11.67 -1.37
CA LYS A 105 -7.32 12.69 -1.00
C LYS A 105 -7.81 14.12 -1.20
N LEU A 106 -8.63 14.39 -2.22
CA LEU A 106 -9.29 15.68 -2.38
C LEU A 106 -10.26 15.95 -1.21
N GLY A 107 -10.95 14.91 -0.72
CA GLY A 107 -11.79 14.97 0.47
C GLY A 107 -11.04 15.36 1.74
N GLU A 108 -9.80 14.87 1.92
CA GLU A 108 -8.90 15.22 3.03
C GLU A 108 -8.05 16.49 2.76
N MET A 109 -8.27 17.19 1.64
CA MET A 109 -7.49 18.37 1.25
C MET A 109 -5.98 18.10 1.02
N LEU A 110 -5.61 16.87 0.68
CA LEU A 110 -4.24 16.46 0.36
C LEU A 110 -3.92 16.73 -1.11
N TRP A 111 -3.91 18.02 -1.48
CA TRP A 111 -3.87 18.47 -2.88
C TRP A 111 -2.66 17.97 -3.67
N GLU A 112 -1.48 17.98 -3.07
CA GLU A 112 -0.24 17.54 -3.73
C GLU A 112 -0.26 16.03 -4.00
N GLU A 113 -0.74 15.24 -3.04
CA GLU A 113 -0.85 13.79 -3.20
C GLU A 113 -1.96 13.37 -4.17
N ALA A 114 -3.06 14.14 -4.21
CA ALA A 114 -4.13 13.94 -5.19
C ALA A 114 -3.62 14.21 -6.61
N LEU A 115 -2.79 15.24 -6.79
CA LEU A 115 -2.15 15.52 -8.08
C LEU A 115 -1.27 14.36 -8.55
N LEU A 116 -0.51 13.73 -7.65
CA LEU A 116 0.29 12.55 -7.99
C LEU A 116 -0.58 11.39 -8.47
N ASP A 117 -1.73 11.15 -7.84
CA ASP A 117 -2.67 10.09 -8.28
C ASP A 117 -3.30 10.43 -9.63
N ALA A 118 -3.68 11.69 -9.87
CA ALA A 118 -4.24 12.14 -11.14
C ALA A 118 -3.27 11.97 -12.32
N GLN A 119 -1.95 12.07 -12.09
CA GLN A 119 -0.93 11.83 -13.11
C GLN A 119 -0.76 10.35 -13.49
N LYS A 120 -1.36 9.43 -12.73
CA LYS A 120 -1.33 7.99 -13.00
C LYS A 120 -2.55 7.52 -13.76
N VAL A 121 -3.53 8.37 -14.04
CA VAL A 121 -4.78 8.09 -14.78
C VAL A 121 -4.62 8.50 -16.24
#